data_AF-A0A7J4IBX0-F1
#
_entry.id   AF-A0A7J4IBX0-F1
#
_cell.length_a   1.000
_cell.length_b   1.000
_cell.length_c   1.000
_cell.angle_alpha   90.00
_cell.angle_beta   90.00
_cell.angle_gamma   90.00
#
_symmetry.space_group_name_H-M   'P 1'
#
loop_
_entity.id
_entity.type
_entity.pdbx_description
1 polymer ?
#
loop_
_entity_poly.entity_id
_entity_poly.type
_entity_poly.pdbx_seq_one_letter_code
_entity_poly.pdbx_strand_id
1 'polypeptide(L)'
;MVEFKVVVNDIQTGKSYNIPVSGHHANSLIGKKINDEVDGIFVSLPGYKLQITGGTDKDGFPMRHDIPGSTRRRLLLSKGLGFKPTERGKRKKKSVRG
;
A
#
# COMPACT_ATOMS: atom_id res chain seq x y z
N MET A 1 16.56 3.89 -10.05
CA MET A 1 16.19 2.55 -9.54
C MET A 1 15.14 2.77 -8.47
N VAL A 2 14.01 2.07 -8.51
CA VAL A 2 12.97 2.24 -7.48
C VAL A 2 13.36 1.37 -6.29
N GLU A 3 13.56 2.00 -5.15
CA GLU A 3 13.76 1.32 -3.88
C GLU A 3 12.42 1.32 -3.15
N PHE A 4 11.92 0.13 -2.80
CA PHE A 4 10.71 -0.01 -2.01
C PHE A 4 11.05 -0.41 -0.60
N LYS A 5 10.42 0.27 0.35
CA LYS A 5 10.41 -0.12 1.75
C LYS A 5 9.19 -1.01 1.99
N VAL A 6 9.40 -2.32 2.13
CA VAL A 6 8.31 -3.28 2.36
C VAL A 6 8.19 -3.56 3.85
N VAL A 7 6.99 -3.37 4.40
CA VAL A 7 6.69 -3.70 5.80
C VAL A 7 5.91 -5.01 5.82
N VAL A 8 6.56 -6.07 6.28
CA VAL A 8 5.96 -7.40 6.43
C VAL A 8 5.43 -7.52 7.85
N ASN A 9 4.13 -7.74 7.97
CA ASN A 9 3.48 -7.95 9.26
C ASN A 9 3.19 -9.43 9.45
N ASP A 10 3.69 -10.01 10.54
CA ASP A 10 3.30 -11.34 10.98
C ASP A 10 2.11 -11.24 11.92
N ILE A 11 0.98 -11.81 11.50
CA ILE A 11 -0.30 -11.77 12.21
C ILE A 11 -0.25 -12.62 13.49
N GLN A 12 0.55 -13.70 13.50
CA GLN A 12 0.61 -14.61 14.64
C GLN A 12 1.43 -14.02 15.79
N THR A 13 2.57 -13.41 15.46
CA THR A 13 3.45 -12.80 16.46
C THR A 13 3.16 -11.33 16.72
N GLY A 14 2.38 -10.67 15.86
CA GLY A 14 2.09 -9.24 15.92
C GLY A 14 3.31 -8.36 15.62
N LYS A 15 4.39 -8.94 15.07
CA LYS A 15 5.64 -8.23 14.76
C LYS A 15 5.62 -7.67 13.34
N SER A 16 6.25 -6.52 13.18
CA SER A 16 6.45 -5.86 11.89
C SER A 16 7.93 -5.82 11.54
N TYR A 17 8.27 -6.30 10.35
CA TYR A 17 9.63 -6.32 9.83
C TYR A 17 9.74 -5.38 8.64
N ASN A 18 10.78 -4.55 8.64
CA ASN A 18 11.03 -3.61 7.57
C ASN A 18 12.15 -4.12 6.66
N ILE A 19 11.83 -4.42 5.41
CA ILE A 19 12.75 -5.00 4.44
C ILE A 19 12.90 -4.02 3.27
N PRO A 20 14.10 -3.47 3.02
CA PRO A 20 14.37 -2.71 1.81
C PRO A 20 14.48 -3.68 0.63
N VAL A 21 13.67 -3.46 -0.41
CA VAL A 21 13.66 -4.24 -1.65
C VAL A 21 14.08 -3.33 -2.79
N SER A 22 15.14 -3.73 -3.51
CA SER A 22 15.70 -2.97 -4.62
C SER A 22 15.78 -3.80 -5.91
N GLY A 23 15.88 -3.11 -7.05
CA GLY A 23 16.18 -3.73 -8.34
C GLY A 23 15.05 -4.56 -8.94
N HIS A 24 15.36 -5.80 -9.34
CA HIS A 24 14.46 -6.65 -10.13
C HIS A 24 13.22 -7.11 -9.34
N HIS A 25 13.39 -7.33 -8.04
CA HIS A 25 12.31 -7.73 -7.15
C HIS A 25 11.27 -6.60 -6.97
N ALA A 26 11.73 -5.34 -6.93
CA ALA A 26 10.88 -4.16 -6.86
C ALA A 26 9.97 -4.04 -8.10
N ASN A 27 10.50 -4.32 -9.29
CA ASN A 27 9.71 -4.23 -10.52
C ASN A 27 8.59 -5.27 -10.59
N SER A 28 8.77 -6.44 -9.96
CA SER A 28 7.77 -7.51 -9.95
C SER A 28 6.53 -7.16 -9.09
N LEU A 29 6.67 -6.22 -8.14
CA LEU A 29 5.57 -5.71 -7.33
C LEU A 29 4.73 -4.65 -8.09
N ILE A 30 5.26 -4.10 -9.18
CA ILE A 30 4.57 -3.07 -9.97
C ILE A 30 3.48 -3.73 -10.82
N GLY A 31 2.25 -3.22 -10.70
CA GLY A 31 1.09 -3.72 -11.45
C GLY A 31 0.23 -4.73 -10.70
N LYS A 32 0.69 -5.18 -9.52
CA LYS A 32 -0.13 -5.95 -8.59
C LYS A 32 -1.17 -5.06 -7.90
N LYS A 33 -2.30 -5.65 -7.54
CA LYS A 33 -3.40 -4.93 -6.86
C LYS A 33 -3.29 -5.09 -5.35
N ILE A 34 -3.89 -4.14 -4.63
CA ILE A 34 -4.14 -4.32 -3.20
C ILE A 34 -5.12 -5.50 -3.03
N ASN A 35 -4.86 -6.33 -2.02
CA ASN A 35 -5.45 -7.63 -1.71
C ASN A 35 -4.98 -8.81 -2.57
N ASP A 36 -4.07 -8.59 -3.53
CA ASP A 36 -3.49 -9.67 -4.33
C ASP A 36 -2.44 -10.46 -3.53
N GLU A 37 -2.32 -11.75 -3.85
CA GLU A 37 -1.31 -12.63 -3.26
C GLU A 37 -0.02 -12.58 -4.08
N VAL A 38 1.10 -12.50 -3.38
CA VAL A 38 2.44 -12.38 -3.95
C VAL A 38 3.37 -13.35 -3.23
N ASP A 39 4.24 -14.02 -3.98
CA ASP A 39 5.24 -14.90 -3.40
C ASP A 39 6.28 -14.10 -2.60
N GLY A 40 6.61 -14.57 -1.40
CA GLY A 40 7.56 -13.92 -0.50
C GLY A 40 8.99 -13.87 -1.05
N ILE A 41 9.29 -14.61 -2.13
CA ILE A 41 10.57 -14.57 -2.86
C ILE A 41 10.92 -13.12 -3.26
N PHE A 42 9.92 -12.32 -3.68
CA PHE A 42 10.15 -10.92 -4.08
C PHE A 42 10.55 -10.01 -2.90
N VAL A 43 10.32 -10.43 -1.66
CA VAL A 43 10.66 -9.69 -0.44
C VAL A 43 11.74 -10.43 0.37
N SER A 44 12.50 -11.33 -0.28
CA SER A 44 13.56 -12.13 0.34
C SER A 44 13.07 -13.07 1.46
N LEU A 45 11.80 -13.46 1.41
CA LEU A 45 11.14 -14.42 2.31
C LEU A 45 10.68 -15.65 1.50
N PRO A 46 11.60 -16.51 1.04
CA PRO A 46 11.24 -17.69 0.26
C PRO A 46 10.36 -18.63 1.07
N GLY A 47 9.34 -19.22 0.43
CA GLY A 47 8.42 -20.18 1.05
C GLY A 47 7.17 -19.58 1.71
N TYR A 48 7.07 -18.24 1.80
CA TYR A 48 5.88 -17.57 2.31
C TYR A 48 5.03 -17.01 1.18
N LYS A 49 3.71 -16.96 1.40
CA LYS A 49 2.78 -16.16 0.60
C LYS A 49 2.42 -14.90 1.37
N LEU A 50 2.54 -13.76 0.70
CA LEU A 50 2.26 -12.45 1.28
C LEU A 50 1.04 -11.84 0.57
N GLN A 51 0.22 -11.12 1.32
CA GLN A 51 -0.89 -10.34 0.77
C GLN A 51 -0.52 -8.86 0.79
N ILE A 52 -0.75 -8.16 -0.33
CA ILE A 52 -0.60 -6.70 -0.36
C ILE A 52 -1.79 -6.07 0.36
N THR A 53 -1.60 -5.57 1.57
CA THR A 53 -2.69 -4.93 2.34
C THR A 53 -2.86 -3.44 2.01
N GLY A 54 -1.82 -2.79 1.47
CA GLY A 54 -1.86 -1.39 1.08
C GLY A 54 -0.48 -0.82 0.79
N GLY A 55 -0.39 0.50 0.67
CA GLY A 55 0.86 1.19 0.41
C GLY A 55 0.72 2.70 0.55
N THR A 56 1.86 3.38 0.56
CA THR A 56 1.96 4.85 0.55
C THR A 56 2.85 5.31 -0.59
N ASP A 57 2.47 6.42 -1.19
CA ASP A 57 3.28 7.09 -2.19
C ASP A 57 4.45 7.86 -1.56
N LYS A 58 5.39 8.33 -2.38
CA LYS A 58 6.55 9.15 -1.98
C LYS A 58 6.15 10.38 -1.15
N ASP A 59 5.02 11.00 -1.49
CA ASP A 59 4.51 12.20 -0.81
C ASP A 59 3.59 11.86 0.38
N GLY A 60 3.54 10.59 0.80
CA GLY A 60 2.72 10.14 1.95
C GLY A 60 1.24 9.97 1.65
N PHE A 61 0.82 9.99 0.38
CA PHE A 61 -0.57 9.70 0.02
C PHE A 61 -0.85 8.20 0.14
N PRO A 62 -1.92 7.79 0.86
CA PRO A 62 -2.28 6.39 0.97
C PRO A 62 -2.87 5.88 -0.34
N MET A 63 -2.59 4.62 -0.65
CA MET A 63 -3.23 3.88 -1.74
C MET A 63 -4.57 3.32 -1.28
N ARG A 64 -5.55 3.28 -2.19
CA ARG A 64 -6.91 2.82 -1.93
C ARG A 64 -7.33 1.80 -2.97
N HIS A 65 -7.70 0.60 -2.52
CA HIS A 65 -8.07 -0.53 -3.38
C HIS A 65 -9.27 -0.27 -4.31
N ASP A 66 -10.16 0.66 -3.94
CA ASP A 66 -11.33 1.03 -4.74
C ASP A 66 -10.97 1.76 -6.05
N ILE A 67 -9.79 2.38 -6.13
CA ILE A 67 -9.43 3.25 -7.24
C ILE A 67 -8.59 2.47 -8.25
N PRO A 68 -9.05 2.31 -9.49
CA PRO A 68 -8.25 1.64 -10.50
C PRO A 68 -7.13 2.55 -11.02
N GLY A 69 -5.95 1.95 -11.18
CA GLY A 69 -4.80 2.53 -11.84
C GLY A 69 -3.87 3.27 -10.87
N SER A 70 -2.60 3.37 -11.26
CA SER A 70 -1.52 3.86 -10.40
C SER A 70 -1.45 5.39 -10.27
N THR A 71 -2.44 6.14 -10.76
CA THR A 71 -2.41 7.61 -10.77
C THR A 71 -3.03 8.22 -9.52
N ARG A 72 -2.61 9.45 -9.17
CA ARG A 72 -3.23 10.20 -8.09
C ARG A 72 -4.55 10.79 -8.54
N ARG A 73 -5.58 10.64 -7.72
CA ARG A 73 -6.91 11.24 -7.96
C ARG A 73 -7.34 12.07 -6.77
N ARG A 74 -7.99 13.20 -7.04
CA ARG A 74 -8.55 14.08 -6.00
C ARG A 74 -10.04 13.80 -5.85
N LEU A 75 -10.42 13.16 -4.76
CA LEU A 75 -11.79 12.72 -4.49
C LEU A 75 -12.37 13.45 -3.29
N LEU A 76 -13.69 13.67 -3.31
CA LEU A 76 -14.43 14.20 -2.16
C LEU A 76 -14.69 13.07 -1.16
N LEU A 77 -13.93 13.03 -0.07
CA LEU A 77 -14.05 12.01 0.97
C LEU A 77 -14.91 12.52 2.13
N SER A 78 -15.79 11.65 2.64
CA SER A 78 -16.58 11.87 3.85
C SER A 78 -15.97 11.19 5.06
N LYS A 79 -15.53 9.93 4.93
CA LYS A 79 -14.88 9.13 5.97
C LYS A 79 -14.08 7.99 5.32
N GLY A 80 -13.02 7.51 5.99
CA GLY A 80 -12.32 6.27 5.64
C GLY A 80 -10.84 6.46 5.32
N LEU A 81 -10.32 5.60 4.44
CA LEU A 81 -8.92 5.60 4.00
C LEU A 81 -8.54 6.96 3.39
N GLY A 82 -7.54 7.62 3.98
CA GLY A 82 -7.07 8.95 3.57
C GLY A 82 -7.84 10.14 4.13
N PHE A 83 -8.93 9.93 4.87
CA PHE A 83 -9.64 11.02 5.56
C PHE A 83 -10.37 10.57 6.83
N LYS A 84 -9.87 11.03 7.98
CA LYS A 84 -10.51 10.89 9.30
C LYS A 84 -11.18 12.22 9.66
N PRO A 85 -12.51 12.38 9.47
CA PRO A 85 -13.20 13.60 9.85
C PRO A 85 -13.20 13.77 11.37
N THR A 86 -12.98 15.00 11.85
CA THR A 86 -13.08 15.35 13.27
C THR A 86 -14.51 15.70 13.67
N GLU A 87 -15.32 16.22 12.74
CA GLU A 87 -16.72 16.58 12.97
C GLU A 87 -17.64 15.74 12.09
N ARG A 88 -18.86 15.50 12.60
CA ARG A 88 -19.90 14.78 11.88
C ARG A 88 -20.33 15.58 10.65
N GLY A 89 -20.32 14.93 9.48
CA GLY A 89 -20.75 15.53 8.22
C GLY A 89 -19.66 16.30 7.44
N LYS A 90 -18.44 16.46 7.99
CA LYS A 90 -17.33 17.05 7.25
C LYS A 90 -16.97 16.21 6.02
N ARG A 91 -16.88 16.86 4.86
CA ARG A 91 -16.35 16.28 3.62
C ARG A 91 -15.20 17.13 3.12
N LYS A 92 -14.13 16.50 2.64
CA LYS A 92 -12.96 17.23 2.12
C LYS A 92 -12.45 16.58 0.83
N LYS A 93 -12.12 17.41 -0.16
CA LYS A 93 -11.39 16.95 -1.35
C LYS A 93 -9.95 16.63 -0.97
N LYS A 94 -9.57 15.36 -1.02
CA LYS A 94 -8.23 14.86 -0.70
C LYS A 94 -7.67 14.10 -1.90
N SER A 95 -6.35 14.17 -2.07
CA SER A 95 -5.63 13.37 -3.06
C SER A 95 -5.30 12.01 -2.47
N VAL A 96 -5.60 10.96 -3.22
CA VAL A 96 -5.34 9.56 -2.88
C VAL A 96 -4.80 8.86 -4.11
N ARG A 97 -4.09 7.76 -3.91
CA ARG A 97 -3.54 6.94 -5.00
C ARG A 97 -4.38 5.68 -5.18
N GLY A 98 -4.53 5.23 -6.42
CA GLY A 98 -5.09 3.91 -6.76
C GLY A 98 -4.01 2.85 -6.88
#